data_AF-X0YYT7-F1
#
_entry.id   AF-X0YYT7-F1
#
_cell.length_a   1.000
_cell.length_b   1.000
_cell.length_c   1.000
_cell.angle_alpha   90.00
_cell.angle_beta   90.00
_cell.angle_gamma   90.00
#
_symmetry.space_group_name_H-M   'P 1'
#
loop_
_entity.id
_entity.type
_entity.pdbx_description
1 polymer ?
#
loop_
_entity_poly.entity_id
_entity_poly.type
_entity_poly.pdbx_seq_one_letter_code
_entity_poly.pdbx_strand_id
1 'polypeptide(L)' 'GAFIDSFPIKRLGLPEEIGDLVVFLCSQKAAYITGASIDINGGDLMI' A
#
# COMPACT_ATOMS: atom_id res chain seq x y z
N GLY A 1 -19.17 -7.08 3.27
CA GLY A 1 -19.17 -8.54 3.52
C GLY A 1 -18.09 -8.78 4.54
N ALA A 2 -18.34 -9.58 5.59
CA ALA A 2 -17.61 -9.53 6.85
C ALA A 2 -16.07 -9.38 6.75
N PHE A 3 -15.45 -9.97 5.73
CA PHE A 3 -14.05 -9.76 5.38
C PHE A 3 -13.69 -8.32 4.95
N ILE A 4 -14.36 -7.74 3.95
CA ILE A 4 -14.10 -6.34 3.51
C ILE A 4 -14.38 -5.34 4.65
N ASP A 5 -15.31 -5.69 5.54
CA ASP A 5 -15.71 -4.81 6.64
C ASP A 5 -14.64 -4.74 7.76
N SER A 6 -13.65 -5.64 7.80
CA SER A 6 -12.53 -5.57 8.76
C SER A 6 -11.48 -4.51 8.38
N PHE A 7 -11.34 -4.21 7.09
CA PHE A 7 -10.38 -3.21 6.60
C PHE A 7 -10.83 -1.79 6.95
N PRO A 8 -9.95 -0.89 7.38
CA PRO A 8 -10.26 0.54 7.49
C PRO A 8 -10.76 1.14 6.18
N ILE A 9 -10.09 0.83 5.06
CA ILE A 9 -10.57 1.15 3.72
C ILE A 9 -11.54 0.04 3.30
N LYS A 10 -12.84 0.38 3.16
CA LYS A 10 -13.95 -0.59 2.93
C LYS A 10 -14.02 -1.12 1.50
N ARG A 11 -12.90 -1.53 0.93
CA ARG A 11 -12.79 -2.20 -0.38
C ARG A 11 -11.47 -2.94 -0.51
N LEU A 12 -11.41 -3.84 -1.49
CA LEU A 12 -10.15 -4.39 -1.94
C LEU A 12 -9.31 -3.31 -2.64
N GLY A 13 -8.00 -3.41 -2.46
CA GLY A 13 -7.03 -2.65 -3.25
C GLY A 13 -7.10 -3.07 -4.72
N LEU A 14 -6.76 -2.13 -5.59
CA LEU A 14 -6.63 -2.37 -7.03
C LEU A 14 -5.15 -2.58 -7.38
N PRO A 15 -4.84 -3.39 -8.41
CA PRO A 15 -3.45 -3.58 -8.87
C PRO A 15 -2.73 -2.26 -9.20
N GLU A 16 -3.48 -1.27 -9.70
CA GLU A 16 -2.96 0.05 -10.05
C GLU A 16 -2.42 0.80 -8.84
N GLU A 17 -3.02 0.63 -7.65
CA GLU A 17 -2.56 1.31 -6.43
C GLU A 17 -1.20 0.77 -5.96
N ILE A 18 -0.95 -0.53 -6.15
CA ILE A 18 0.37 -1.13 -5.94
C ILE A 18 1.35 -0.59 -6.98
N GLY A 19 0.92 -0.52 -8.24
CA GLY A 19 1.71 0.05 -9.33
C GLY A 19 2.15 1.49 -9.05
N ASP A 20 1.23 2.33 -8.58
CA ASP A 20 1.52 3.73 -8.24
C ASP A 20 2.54 3.86 -7.11
N LEU A 21 2.46 3.02 -6.07
CA LEU A 21 3.49 2.96 -5.02
C LEU A 21 4.85 2.56 -5.60
N VAL A 22 4.90 1.54 -6.45
CA VAL A 22 6.15 1.10 -7.10
C VAL A 22 6.73 2.23 -7.96
N VAL A 23 5.91 2.91 -8.75
CA VAL A 23 6.34 4.06 -9.57
C VAL A 23 6.90 5.17 -8.69
N PHE A 24 6.27 5.47 -7.56
CA PHE A 24 6.79 6.43 -6.59
C PHE A 24 8.16 6.00 -6.05
N LEU A 25 8.30 4.75 -5.60
CA LEU A 25 9.54 4.22 -5.04
C LEU A 25 10.69 4.16 -6.04
N CYS A 26 10.39 3.93 -7.32
CA CYS A 26 11.38 3.98 -8.39
C CYS A 26 11.74 5.42 -8.83
N SER A 27 11.01 6.43 -8.35
CA SER A 27 11.26 7.83 -8.72
C SER A 27 12.31 8.50 -7.84
N GLN A 28 12.86 9.62 -8.32
CA GLN A 28 13.77 10.48 -7.53
C GLN A 28 13.13 11.03 -6.24
N LYS A 29 11.79 11.02 -6.14
CA LYS A 29 11.08 11.51 -4.94
C LYS A 29 11.30 10.60 -3.73
N ALA A 30 11.62 9.33 -3.96
CA ALA A 30 11.88 8.34 -2.93
C ALA A 30 13.37 8.13 -2.65
N ALA A 31 14.26 9.02 -3.14
CA ALA A 31 15.72 8.80 -3.12
C ALA A 31 16.34 8.61 -1.72
N TYR A 32 15.64 8.96 -0.65
CA TYR A 32 16.10 8.77 0.73
C TYR A 32 15.46 7.56 1.44
N ILE A 33 14.64 6.79 0.73
CA ILE A 33 14.00 5.57 1.25
C ILE A 33 14.87 4.38 0.87
N THR A 34 15.43 3.69 1.86
CA THR A 34 16.23 2.48 1.66
C THR A 34 16.07 1.55 2.86
N GLY A 35 16.11 0.23 2.62
CA GLY A 35 15.98 -0.79 3.67
C GLY A 35 14.63 -0.85 4.38
N ALA A 36 13.60 -0.19 3.84
CA ALA A 36 12.26 -0.13 4.42
C ALA A 36 11.29 -1.10 3.72
N SER A 37 10.43 -1.73 4.50
CA SER A 37 9.20 -2.37 4.02
C SER A 37 8.05 -1.36 4.10
N ILE A 38 7.18 -1.33 3.08
CA ILE A 38 6.04 -0.41 3.02
C ILE A 38 4.77 -1.21 2.76
N ASP A 39 3.84 -1.16 3.70
CA ASP A 39 2.54 -1.80 3.57
C ASP A 39 1.56 -0.91 2.79
N ILE A 40 0.89 -1.51 1.80
CA ILE A 40 -0.21 -0.91 1.04
C ILE A 40 -1.41 -1.85 1.02
N ASN A 41 -1.99 -2.07 2.20
CA ASN A 41 -2.99 -3.13 2.43
C ASN A 41 -4.38 -2.58 2.84
N GLY A 42 -4.63 -1.28 2.65
CA GLY A 42 -5.90 -0.66 3.06
C GLY A 42 -6.13 -0.60 4.57
N GLY A 43 -5.07 -0.82 5.37
CA GLY A 43 -5.09 -0.81 6.83
C GLY A 43 -5.49 -2.14 7.47
N ASP A 44 -5.46 -3.24 6.72
CA ASP A 44 -5.80 -4.59 7.19
C ASP A 44 -4.94 -5.04 8.38
N LEU A 45 -3.65 -4.75 8.30
CA LEU A 45 -2.66 -5.16 9.28
C LEU A 45 -1.57 -4.08 9.37
N MET A 46 -1.12 -3.80 10.59
CA MET A 46 0.05 -2.95 10.85
C MET A 46 0.98 -3.75 11.77
N ILE A 47 2.10 -4.26 11.23
CA ILE A 47 3.14 -4.98 11.98
C ILE A 47 4.50 -4.36 11.74
#